data_AF-A0A0J0UUJ9-F1
#
_entry.id   AF-A0A0J0UUJ9-F1
#
_cell.length_a   1.000
_cell.length_b   1.000
_cell.length_c   1.000
_cell.angle_alpha   90.00
_cell.angle_beta   90.00
_cell.angle_gamma   90.00
#
_symmetry.space_group_name_H-M   'P 1'
#
loop_
_entity.id
_entity.type
_entity.pdbx_description
1 polymer ?
#
loop_
_entity_poly.entity_id
_entity_poly.type
_entity_poly.pdbx_seq_one_letter_code
_entity_poly.pdbx_strand_id
1 'polypeptide(L)'
;MRRPSGGFGQRSHKPQRPASAVAAVAAVTVVAAALLLVACGGSSNKDDDSSKASATSLEASPQTVTTATPGPPPGATLEGFRDVEVGDCFEEITDSPAEDSAVWLVDCADPHDYEAYWITDYLGPGAGRGTSYPGTATVQNFSEQSCFDQFETFVGVRWTLSELDIRAWWPSEESWARADRKVICTVYSESGEQLSGTQRGSAQ
;
A
#
# COMPACT_ATOMS: atom_id res chain seq x y z
N MET A 1 -5.56 -64.75 -35.41
CA MET A 1 -6.79 -64.17 -36.00
C MET A 1 -6.60 -62.65 -36.08
N ARG A 2 -6.59 -62.02 -37.26
CA ARG A 2 -7.72 -61.33 -37.94
C ARG A 2 -8.53 -60.37 -37.04
N ARG A 3 -8.46 -59.06 -37.33
CA ARG A 3 -9.42 -58.00 -36.92
C ARG A 3 -10.75 -58.16 -37.70
N PRO A 4 -11.88 -57.56 -37.23
CA PRO A 4 -12.19 -56.14 -37.51
C PRO A 4 -12.24 -55.28 -36.21
N SER A 5 -12.15 -53.94 -36.19
CA SER A 5 -12.38 -52.85 -37.16
C SER A 5 -13.85 -52.40 -37.33
N GLY A 6 -14.30 -51.53 -36.42
CA GLY A 6 -15.55 -50.75 -36.48
C GLY A 6 -15.80 -50.06 -35.13
N GLY A 7 -16.39 -48.86 -35.04
CA GLY A 7 -16.81 -47.91 -36.08
C GLY A 7 -17.11 -46.54 -35.43
N PHE A 8 -17.06 -45.45 -36.20
CA PHE A 8 -17.27 -44.10 -35.68
C PHE A 8 -18.71 -43.86 -35.18
N GLY A 9 -18.85 -43.06 -34.13
CA GLY A 9 -20.15 -42.79 -33.48
C GLY A 9 -20.16 -41.52 -32.62
N GLN A 10 -19.59 -40.42 -33.12
CA GLN A 10 -19.62 -39.12 -32.43
C GLN A 10 -21.08 -38.65 -32.24
N ARG A 11 -21.57 -38.66 -30.99
CA ARG A 11 -22.87 -38.07 -30.65
C ARG A 11 -22.69 -36.57 -30.40
N SER A 12 -22.99 -35.76 -31.41
CA SER A 12 -22.98 -34.30 -31.32
C SER A 12 -24.07 -33.78 -30.37
N HIS A 13 -23.75 -33.66 -29.08
CA HIS A 13 -24.64 -33.05 -28.09
C HIS A 13 -24.75 -31.54 -28.33
N LYS A 14 -25.77 -31.15 -29.10
CA LYS A 14 -26.12 -29.77 -29.43
C LYS A 14 -26.44 -29.00 -28.13
N PRO A 15 -25.88 -27.80 -27.90
CA PRO A 15 -26.14 -27.05 -26.68
C PRO A 15 -27.60 -26.60 -26.61
N GLN A 16 -28.31 -27.01 -25.56
CA GLN A 16 -29.64 -26.50 -25.25
C GLN A 16 -29.50 -25.24 -24.41
N ARG A 17 -29.89 -24.10 -24.98
CA ARG A 17 -29.98 -22.81 -24.27
C ARG A 17 -31.31 -22.79 -23.50
N PRO A 18 -31.35 -22.62 -22.17
CA PRO A 18 -32.59 -22.27 -21.50
C PRO A 18 -33.06 -20.90 -22.00
N ALA A 19 -34.37 -20.71 -22.09
CA ALA A 19 -35.00 -19.49 -22.59
C ALA A 19 -35.83 -18.82 -21.48
N SER A 20 -36.10 -17.52 -21.67
CA SER A 20 -36.85 -16.64 -20.77
C SER A 20 -36.12 -16.27 -19.46
N ALA A 21 -36.38 -15.12 -18.84
CA ALA A 21 -37.35 -14.06 -19.21
C ALA A 21 -36.69 -12.67 -19.24
N VAL A 22 -37.17 -11.80 -20.15
CA VAL A 22 -36.80 -10.38 -20.15
C VAL A 22 -37.81 -9.61 -19.29
N ALA A 23 -37.38 -9.12 -18.13
CA ALA A 23 -38.16 -8.21 -17.31
C ALA A 23 -37.88 -6.76 -17.74
N ALA A 24 -38.80 -6.16 -18.49
CA ALA A 24 -38.70 -4.74 -18.85
C ALA A 24 -39.20 -3.88 -17.68
N VAL A 25 -38.36 -2.97 -17.19
CA VAL A 25 -38.73 -1.91 -16.24
C VAL A 25 -38.54 -0.57 -16.95
N ALA A 26 -39.57 0.27 -16.93
CA ALA A 26 -39.62 1.55 -17.62
C ALA A 26 -40.38 2.60 -16.79
N ALA A 27 -40.36 3.85 -17.26
CA ALA A 27 -41.01 5.03 -16.66
C ALA A 27 -40.34 5.61 -15.39
N VAL A 28 -39.22 6.29 -15.64
CA VAL A 28 -38.87 7.63 -15.13
C VAL A 28 -39.96 8.32 -14.28
N THR A 29 -39.57 8.82 -13.10
CA THR A 29 -40.15 10.03 -12.50
C THR A 29 -39.04 11.01 -12.12
N VAL A 30 -39.22 12.29 -12.46
CA VAL A 30 -38.32 13.38 -12.09
C VAL A 30 -38.82 13.99 -10.79
N VAL A 31 -37.97 14.06 -9.76
CA VAL A 31 -38.24 14.83 -8.54
C VAL A 31 -37.42 16.12 -8.59
N ALA A 32 -38.08 17.25 -8.44
CA ALA A 32 -37.50 18.57 -8.66
C ALA A 32 -36.62 19.04 -7.48
N ALA A 33 -35.62 19.88 -7.80
CA ALA A 33 -34.80 20.54 -6.80
C ALA A 33 -35.58 21.64 -6.06
N ALA A 34 -35.46 21.68 -4.73
CA ALA A 34 -36.07 22.69 -3.87
C ALA A 34 -35.17 23.00 -2.66
N LEU A 35 -34.01 23.63 -2.92
CA LEU A 35 -33.16 24.17 -1.86
C LEU A 35 -33.71 25.54 -1.39
N LEU A 36 -34.32 25.54 -0.21
CA LEU A 36 -34.86 26.75 0.41
C LEU A 36 -33.75 27.58 1.06
N LEU A 37 -33.57 28.81 0.59
CA LEU A 37 -32.66 29.79 1.20
C LEU A 37 -33.31 30.41 2.45
N VAL A 38 -33.07 29.80 3.63
CA VAL A 38 -33.40 30.39 4.92
C VAL A 38 -32.24 30.24 5.91
N ALA A 39 -31.48 31.32 6.09
CA ALA A 39 -30.64 31.56 7.25
C ALA A 39 -30.63 33.07 7.53
N CYS A 40 -31.29 33.50 8.60
CA CYS A 40 -31.49 34.92 8.89
C CYS A 40 -30.37 35.52 9.75
N GLY A 41 -29.96 36.73 9.40
CA GLY A 41 -29.49 37.81 10.28
C GLY A 41 -28.65 37.44 11.52
N GLY A 42 -27.32 37.51 11.37
CA GLY A 42 -26.36 37.65 12.47
C GLY A 42 -25.60 38.97 12.36
N SER A 43 -26.21 40.08 12.80
CA SER A 43 -25.53 41.38 12.83
C SER A 43 -24.53 41.47 13.98
N SER A 44 -23.26 41.70 13.68
CA SER A 44 -22.27 42.20 14.65
C SER A 44 -21.91 43.63 14.30
N ASN A 45 -22.08 44.54 15.26
CA ASN A 45 -21.75 45.96 15.12
C ASN A 45 -20.24 46.19 15.32
N LYS A 46 -19.85 47.46 15.21
CA LYS A 46 -18.48 47.98 15.38
C LYS A 46 -18.16 48.17 16.88
N ASP A 47 -17.01 48.82 17.11
CA ASP A 47 -16.61 49.53 18.34
C ASP A 47 -16.20 48.59 19.51
N ASP A 48 -15.15 48.83 20.32
CA ASP A 48 -14.03 49.80 20.30
C ASP A 48 -12.68 48.99 20.11
N ASP A 49 -11.42 49.37 20.40
CA ASP A 49 -10.77 50.50 21.10
C ASP A 49 -9.35 50.76 20.51
N SER A 50 -8.78 51.94 20.77
CA SER A 50 -7.42 52.34 20.41
C SER A 50 -6.42 52.15 21.56
N SER A 51 -6.25 50.90 22.01
CA SER A 51 -5.36 50.56 23.13
C SER A 51 -3.87 50.60 22.76
N LYS A 52 -3.27 51.77 22.98
CA LYS A 52 -1.83 52.07 22.89
C LYS A 52 -0.98 51.17 23.81
N ALA A 53 -0.44 50.07 23.26
CA ALA A 53 0.58 49.25 23.91
C ALA A 53 2.01 49.73 23.55
N SER A 54 2.93 49.69 24.52
CA SER A 54 4.31 50.16 24.34
C SER A 54 5.14 49.23 23.45
N ALA A 55 5.96 49.82 22.58
CA ALA A 55 7.03 49.11 21.86
C ALA A 55 8.19 48.76 22.80
N THR A 56 7.99 47.77 23.68
CA THR A 56 9.09 47.11 24.39
C THR A 56 9.78 46.19 23.41
N SER A 57 11.04 46.49 23.08
CA SER A 57 11.86 45.65 22.20
C SER A 57 12.26 44.36 22.92
N LEU A 58 11.38 43.35 22.86
CA LEU A 58 11.78 41.96 23.09
C LEU A 58 12.56 41.50 21.86
N GLU A 59 13.88 41.39 22.03
CA GLU A 59 14.77 40.81 21.03
C GLU A 59 14.48 39.30 20.93
N ALA A 60 13.46 38.96 20.14
CA ALA A 60 13.10 37.61 19.79
C ALA A 60 14.21 37.03 18.90
N SER A 61 15.29 36.57 19.54
CA SER A 61 16.34 35.79 18.89
C SER A 61 15.68 34.72 18.02
N PRO A 62 16.01 34.63 16.72
CA PRO A 62 15.38 33.67 15.84
C PRO A 62 15.74 32.27 16.34
N GLN A 63 14.77 31.64 17.01
CA GLN A 63 14.75 30.21 17.27
C GLN A 63 14.75 29.53 15.90
N THR A 64 15.95 29.24 15.39
CA THR A 64 16.11 28.31 14.28
C THR A 64 15.64 26.96 14.79
N VAL A 65 14.34 26.69 14.58
CA VAL A 65 13.80 25.33 14.56
C VAL A 65 14.45 24.67 13.36
N THR A 66 15.69 24.23 13.57
CA THR A 66 16.35 23.29 12.69
C THR A 66 15.52 22.01 12.81
N THR A 67 14.60 21.82 11.87
CA THR A 67 14.00 20.52 11.59
C THR A 67 15.13 19.63 11.08
N ALA A 68 15.92 19.12 12.02
CA ALA A 68 16.96 18.17 11.74
C ALA A 68 16.27 16.88 11.33
N THR A 69 16.39 16.52 10.06
CA THR A 69 16.19 15.14 9.59
C THR A 69 16.81 14.19 10.63
N PRO A 70 16.05 13.24 11.19
CA PRO A 70 16.60 12.29 12.14
C PRO A 70 17.86 11.63 11.59
N GLY A 71 18.92 11.57 12.41
CA GLY A 71 20.09 10.79 12.07
C GLY A 71 19.76 9.28 12.05
N PRO A 72 20.60 8.45 11.43
CA PRO A 72 20.43 7.00 11.46
C PRO A 72 20.28 6.47 12.89
N PRO A 73 19.46 5.42 13.11
CA PRO A 73 19.44 4.69 14.37
C PRO A 73 20.83 4.18 14.78
N PRO A 74 21.10 4.00 16.09
CA PRO A 74 22.36 3.43 16.56
C PRO A 74 22.61 2.06 15.93
N GLY A 75 23.74 1.90 15.24
CA GLY A 75 24.11 0.65 14.57
C GLY A 75 23.52 0.44 13.17
N ALA A 76 22.64 1.34 12.70
CA ALA A 76 22.02 1.21 11.38
C ALA A 76 23.01 1.26 10.22
N THR A 77 22.70 0.49 9.16
CA THR A 77 23.41 0.52 7.87
C THR A 77 22.50 1.08 6.78
N LEU A 78 23.05 1.94 5.92
CA LEU A 78 22.31 2.49 4.77
C LEU A 78 22.34 1.49 3.62
N GLU A 79 21.19 0.92 3.26
CA GLU A 79 21.06 0.04 2.09
C GLU A 79 19.99 0.53 1.12
N GLY A 80 20.10 0.10 -0.14
CA GLY A 80 19.05 0.31 -1.13
C GLY A 80 17.81 -0.52 -0.77
N PHE A 81 16.62 0.07 -0.80
CA PHE A 81 15.38 -0.68 -0.51
C PHE A 81 15.15 -1.83 -1.50
N ARG A 82 15.74 -1.75 -2.70
CA ARG A 82 15.71 -2.84 -3.69
C ARG A 82 16.65 -4.01 -3.33
N ASP A 83 17.58 -3.83 -2.41
CA ASP A 83 18.56 -4.84 -1.99
C ASP A 83 18.14 -5.63 -0.74
N VAL A 84 17.17 -5.11 0.03
CA VAL A 84 16.48 -5.79 1.16
C VAL A 84 16.16 -7.26 0.85
N GLU A 85 16.49 -8.14 1.79
CA GLU A 85 16.26 -9.59 1.79
C GLU A 85 15.14 -10.02 2.78
N VAL A 86 14.83 -11.32 2.83
CA VAL A 86 13.79 -11.85 3.74
C VAL A 86 14.37 -12.10 5.13
N GLY A 87 13.85 -11.40 6.12
CA GLY A 87 14.33 -11.38 7.51
C GLY A 87 15.03 -10.07 7.91
N ASP A 88 15.15 -9.10 6.99
CA ASP A 88 15.70 -7.78 7.29
C ASP A 88 14.68 -6.91 8.05
N CYS A 89 15.16 -6.23 9.10
CA CYS A 89 14.40 -5.26 9.88
C CYS A 89 14.94 -3.85 9.65
N PHE A 90 14.06 -2.85 9.46
CA PHE A 90 14.47 -1.52 9.01
C PHE A 90 13.52 -0.37 9.40
N GLU A 91 14.06 0.86 9.32
CA GLU A 91 13.30 2.13 9.33
C GLU A 91 13.30 2.80 7.94
N GLU A 92 12.24 3.54 7.62
CA GLU A 92 12.08 4.28 6.35
C GLU A 92 12.72 5.69 6.41
N ILE A 93 13.50 6.06 5.40
CA ILE A 93 14.19 7.38 5.37
C ILE A 93 13.25 8.45 4.79
N THR A 94 12.50 9.11 5.68
CA THR A 94 11.42 10.07 5.34
C THR A 94 11.82 11.22 4.42
N ASP A 95 13.11 11.59 4.41
CA ASP A 95 13.63 12.75 3.68
C ASP A 95 14.54 12.36 2.49
N SER A 96 14.56 11.09 2.06
CA SER A 96 15.51 10.60 1.05
C SER A 96 15.26 11.15 -0.36
N PRO A 97 16.22 11.84 -1.02
CA PRO A 97 16.03 12.49 -2.32
C PRO A 97 16.43 11.61 -3.52
N ALA A 98 16.38 10.27 -3.41
CA ALA A 98 16.87 9.34 -4.43
C ALA A 98 15.74 8.49 -5.05
N GLU A 99 15.76 8.30 -6.38
CA GLU A 99 14.70 7.64 -7.16
C GLU A 99 14.70 6.10 -7.09
N ASP A 100 15.46 5.54 -6.16
CA ASP A 100 15.32 4.20 -5.60
C ASP A 100 15.55 4.37 -4.08
N SER A 101 14.47 4.36 -3.28
CA SER A 101 14.53 4.70 -1.84
C SER A 101 15.59 3.89 -1.10
N ALA A 102 16.24 4.50 -0.11
CA ALA A 102 17.15 3.83 0.81
C ALA A 102 16.49 3.64 2.18
N VAL A 103 16.93 2.64 2.93
CA VAL A 103 16.45 2.29 4.26
C VAL A 103 17.59 2.14 5.26
N TRP A 104 17.27 2.29 6.54
CA TRP A 104 18.19 2.00 7.64
C TRP A 104 17.97 0.56 8.11
N LEU A 105 18.80 -0.39 7.65
CA LEU A 105 18.79 -1.75 8.19
C LEU A 105 19.34 -1.75 9.62
N VAL A 106 18.68 -2.47 10.53
CA VAL A 106 19.06 -2.64 11.95
C VAL A 106 19.00 -4.11 12.35
N ASP A 107 19.54 -4.47 13.52
CA ASP A 107 19.29 -5.79 14.11
C ASP A 107 17.81 -5.86 14.51
N CYS A 108 17.11 -6.93 14.16
CA CYS A 108 15.70 -7.11 14.54
C CYS A 108 15.46 -7.10 16.05
N ALA A 109 16.47 -7.28 16.89
CA ALA A 109 16.35 -7.10 18.34
C ALA A 109 16.15 -5.63 18.74
N ASP A 110 16.73 -4.69 17.99
CA ASP A 110 16.57 -3.26 18.19
C ASP A 110 15.20 -2.78 17.63
N PRO A 111 14.69 -1.61 18.08
CA PRO A 111 13.44 -1.04 17.56
C PRO A 111 13.50 -0.77 16.05
N HIS A 112 12.43 -1.11 15.34
CA HIS A 112 12.30 -0.92 13.89
C HIS A 112 10.84 -0.75 13.46
N ASP A 113 10.62 -0.16 12.28
CA ASP A 113 9.26 0.08 11.77
C ASP A 113 8.73 -1.12 10.97
N TYR A 114 9.61 -1.82 10.25
CA TYR A 114 9.26 -2.86 9.28
C TYR A 114 10.17 -4.09 9.37
N GLU A 115 9.61 -5.30 9.19
CA GLU A 115 10.36 -6.52 8.88
C GLU A 115 9.91 -7.10 7.53
N ALA A 116 10.86 -7.42 6.65
CA ALA A 116 10.60 -8.03 5.34
C ALA A 116 10.38 -9.55 5.44
N TYR A 117 9.13 -10.00 5.32
CA TYR A 117 8.77 -11.41 5.53
C TYR A 117 8.69 -12.26 4.27
N TRP A 118 8.46 -11.63 3.11
CA TRP A 118 8.38 -12.31 1.82
C TRP A 118 8.83 -11.41 0.68
N ILE A 119 9.52 -11.98 -0.31
CA ILE A 119 9.98 -11.29 -1.51
C ILE A 119 9.75 -12.19 -2.73
N THR A 120 9.23 -11.62 -3.82
CA THR A 120 9.02 -12.31 -5.10
C THR A 120 9.22 -11.34 -6.27
N ASP A 121 9.52 -11.85 -7.47
CA ASP A 121 9.28 -11.08 -8.68
C ASP A 121 7.75 -10.99 -8.96
N TYR A 122 7.31 -9.93 -9.65
CA TYR A 122 6.00 -9.87 -10.29
C TYR A 122 5.91 -10.91 -11.42
N LEU A 123 4.96 -11.83 -11.33
CA LEU A 123 4.76 -12.93 -12.29
C LEU A 123 3.51 -12.76 -13.18
N GLY A 124 2.81 -11.64 -13.07
CA GLY A 124 1.57 -11.37 -13.80
C GLY A 124 1.75 -11.02 -15.29
N PRO A 125 0.65 -10.64 -15.98
CA PRO A 125 0.70 -10.20 -17.37
C PRO A 125 1.75 -9.09 -17.58
N GLY A 126 2.62 -9.28 -18.58
CA GLY A 126 3.70 -8.34 -18.89
C GLY A 126 5.00 -8.52 -18.11
N ALA A 127 5.13 -9.49 -17.19
CA ALA A 127 6.31 -9.66 -16.33
C ALA A 127 7.70 -9.73 -17.01
N GLY A 128 7.78 -10.10 -18.29
CA GLY A 128 9.06 -10.29 -19.00
C GLY A 128 10.01 -9.07 -18.96
N ARG A 129 11.31 -9.30 -19.16
CA ARG A 129 12.29 -8.21 -19.27
C ARG A 129 12.07 -7.43 -20.58
N GLY A 130 12.21 -6.10 -20.53
CA GLY A 130 12.03 -5.22 -21.70
C GLY A 130 10.58 -4.95 -22.12
N THR A 131 9.60 -5.33 -21.30
CA THR A 131 8.18 -4.99 -21.49
C THR A 131 7.86 -3.59 -20.95
N SER A 132 6.82 -2.96 -21.50
CA SER A 132 6.17 -1.80 -20.88
C SER A 132 5.58 -2.17 -19.52
N TYR A 133 5.48 -1.20 -18.62
CA TYR A 133 4.85 -1.38 -17.31
C TYR A 133 3.36 -1.82 -17.46
N PRO A 134 2.87 -2.83 -16.72
CA PRO A 134 1.48 -3.31 -16.80
C PRO A 134 0.43 -2.33 -16.25
N GLY A 135 0.85 -1.15 -15.79
CA GLY A 135 0.01 -0.16 -15.11
C GLY A 135 -0.09 -0.42 -13.61
N THR A 136 -0.09 0.65 -12.81
CA THR A 136 0.06 0.57 -11.34
C THR A 136 -0.94 -0.36 -10.69
N ALA A 137 -2.23 -0.25 -11.02
CA ALA A 137 -3.26 -1.12 -10.44
C ALA A 137 -2.99 -2.62 -10.68
N THR A 138 -2.44 -3.00 -11.85
CA THR A 138 -2.13 -4.40 -12.19
C THR A 138 -0.99 -4.95 -11.31
N VAL A 139 0.06 -4.15 -11.12
CA VAL A 139 1.25 -4.56 -10.34
C VAL A 139 0.97 -4.49 -8.83
N GLN A 140 0.26 -3.45 -8.38
CA GLN A 140 -0.21 -3.30 -7.01
C GLN A 140 -1.10 -4.48 -6.57
N ASN A 141 -2.16 -4.80 -7.33
CA ASN A 141 -3.07 -5.90 -6.97
C ASN A 141 -2.34 -7.25 -6.90
N PHE A 142 -1.38 -7.52 -7.80
CA PHE A 142 -0.55 -8.73 -7.70
C PHE A 142 0.27 -8.73 -6.40
N SER A 143 0.84 -7.58 -6.03
CA SER A 143 1.75 -7.44 -4.90
C SER A 143 1.01 -7.58 -3.57
N GLU A 144 -0.09 -6.85 -3.39
CA GLU A 144 -0.94 -6.91 -2.19
C GLU A 144 -1.46 -8.33 -1.92
N GLN A 145 -1.92 -9.04 -2.96
CA GLN A 145 -2.35 -10.44 -2.83
C GLN A 145 -1.17 -11.38 -2.52
N SER A 146 -0.02 -11.20 -3.18
CA SER A 146 1.18 -12.02 -2.92
C SER A 146 1.71 -11.88 -1.50
N CYS A 147 1.55 -10.70 -0.89
CA CYS A 147 1.90 -10.46 0.51
C CYS A 147 0.84 -11.07 1.45
N PHE A 148 -0.45 -10.80 1.20
CA PHE A 148 -1.56 -11.37 1.97
C PHE A 148 -1.51 -12.90 2.06
N ASP A 149 -1.29 -13.60 0.95
CA ASP A 149 -1.22 -15.07 0.88
C ASP A 149 -0.07 -15.67 1.71
N GLN A 150 0.94 -14.88 2.08
CA GLN A 150 2.13 -15.34 2.82
C GLN A 150 2.17 -14.92 4.29
N PHE A 151 1.34 -13.95 4.70
CA PHE A 151 1.34 -13.40 6.06
C PHE A 151 1.11 -14.46 7.15
N GLU A 152 0.08 -15.30 7.02
CA GLU A 152 -0.25 -16.32 8.04
C GLU A 152 0.85 -17.39 8.17
N THR A 153 1.54 -17.70 7.06
CA THR A 153 2.71 -18.60 7.02
C THR A 153 3.91 -18.01 7.77
N PHE A 154 3.99 -16.68 7.88
CA PHE A 154 5.07 -15.97 8.57
C PHE A 154 4.74 -15.67 10.04
N VAL A 155 3.65 -14.96 10.33
CA VAL A 155 3.28 -14.52 11.70
C VAL A 155 2.73 -15.67 12.56
N GLY A 156 2.11 -16.67 11.92
CA GLY A 156 1.49 -17.81 12.60
C GLY A 156 0.00 -17.62 12.95
N VAL A 157 -0.57 -16.44 12.65
CA VAL A 157 -2.01 -16.17 12.67
C VAL A 157 -2.44 -15.44 11.40
N ARG A 158 -3.70 -15.60 10.99
CA ARG A 158 -4.29 -14.84 9.88
C ARG A 158 -4.34 -13.33 10.19
N TRP A 159 -4.04 -12.50 9.20
CA TRP A 159 -4.06 -11.03 9.27
C TRP A 159 -5.29 -10.44 10.00
N THR A 160 -6.50 -10.94 9.70
CA THR A 160 -7.75 -10.51 10.38
C THR A 160 -7.89 -10.88 11.88
N LEU A 161 -6.82 -11.32 12.52
CA LEU A 161 -6.71 -11.55 13.98
C LEU A 161 -5.39 -11.01 14.57
N SER A 162 -4.58 -10.32 13.77
CA SER A 162 -3.26 -9.83 14.17
C SER A 162 -3.30 -8.36 14.57
N GLU A 163 -2.41 -7.94 15.46
CA GLU A 163 -2.09 -6.53 15.75
C GLU A 163 -1.07 -5.96 14.72
N LEU A 164 -0.57 -6.79 13.80
CA LEU A 164 0.33 -6.43 12.69
C LEU A 164 -0.41 -6.28 11.36
N ASP A 165 -0.05 -5.23 10.60
CA ASP A 165 -0.57 -4.98 9.25
C ASP A 165 0.49 -5.22 8.14
N ILE A 166 0.03 -5.31 6.89
CA ILE A 166 0.81 -5.64 5.71
C ILE A 166 1.11 -4.39 4.89
N ARG A 167 2.39 -4.12 4.65
CA ARG A 167 2.81 -3.21 3.59
C ARG A 167 3.40 -4.00 2.41
N ALA A 168 2.71 -3.94 1.28
CA ALA A 168 3.22 -4.41 0.01
C ALA A 168 3.96 -3.27 -0.70
N TRP A 169 5.15 -3.55 -1.21
CA TRP A 169 5.96 -2.63 -1.98
C TRP A 169 6.26 -3.24 -3.34
N TRP A 170 6.19 -2.44 -4.41
CA TRP A 170 6.29 -2.92 -5.79
C TRP A 170 7.18 -2.03 -6.67
N PRO A 171 7.50 -2.43 -7.91
CA PRO A 171 8.26 -1.58 -8.84
C PRO A 171 7.43 -0.39 -9.33
N SER A 172 8.04 0.79 -9.41
CA SER A 172 7.52 1.93 -10.17
C SER A 172 7.63 1.69 -11.69
N GLU A 173 6.95 2.48 -12.52
CA GLU A 173 7.14 2.43 -13.98
C GLU A 173 8.61 2.71 -14.40
N GLU A 174 9.30 3.51 -13.59
CA GLU A 174 10.68 3.95 -13.80
C GLU A 174 11.69 2.84 -13.44
N SER A 175 11.58 2.23 -12.25
CA SER A 175 12.39 1.05 -11.88
C SER A 175 12.05 -0.15 -12.77
N TRP A 176 10.79 -0.29 -13.21
CA TRP A 176 10.39 -1.29 -14.20
C TRP A 176 11.12 -1.13 -15.54
N ALA A 177 11.43 0.11 -15.95
CA ALA A 177 12.26 0.40 -17.11
C ALA A 177 13.75 0.07 -16.88
N ARG A 178 14.24 0.16 -15.63
CA ARG A 178 15.52 -0.45 -15.18
C ARG A 178 15.47 -2.00 -15.06
N ALA A 179 14.35 -2.61 -15.47
CA ALA A 179 14.06 -4.05 -15.38
C ALA A 179 13.89 -4.60 -13.95
N ASP A 180 13.53 -3.75 -12.99
CA ASP A 180 13.02 -4.16 -11.68
C ASP A 180 11.68 -4.90 -11.81
N ARG A 181 11.55 -5.98 -11.06
CA ARG A 181 10.33 -6.79 -10.91
C ARG A 181 10.04 -7.12 -9.44
N LYS A 182 10.89 -6.69 -8.49
CA LYS A 182 10.86 -7.10 -7.08
C LYS A 182 9.62 -6.51 -6.38
N VAL A 183 8.85 -7.41 -5.81
CA VAL A 183 7.81 -7.18 -4.81
C VAL A 183 8.39 -7.53 -3.45
N ILE A 184 8.27 -6.62 -2.49
CA ILE A 184 8.70 -6.81 -1.10
C ILE A 184 7.45 -6.72 -0.22
N CYS A 185 7.31 -7.66 0.70
CA CYS A 185 6.21 -7.73 1.65
C CYS A 185 6.77 -7.54 3.06
N THR A 186 6.31 -6.50 3.76
CA THR A 186 6.77 -6.18 5.11
C THR A 186 5.61 -6.15 6.09
N VAL A 187 5.85 -6.61 7.33
CA VAL A 187 4.93 -6.38 8.45
C VAL A 187 5.30 -5.08 9.18
N TYR A 188 4.32 -4.44 9.81
CA TYR A 188 4.47 -3.31 10.73
C TYR A 188 3.34 -3.33 11.76
N SER A 189 3.46 -2.61 12.88
CA SER A 189 2.36 -2.51 13.86
C SER A 189 1.22 -1.63 13.32
N GLU A 190 -0.04 -2.08 13.44
CA GLU A 190 -1.20 -1.23 13.16
C GLU A 190 -1.29 -0.04 14.14
N SER A 191 -0.70 -0.15 15.35
CA SER A 191 -0.65 0.94 16.33
C SER A 191 0.31 2.08 15.93
N GLY A 192 1.23 1.82 15.00
CA GLY A 192 2.34 2.72 14.67
C GLY A 192 3.46 2.75 15.72
N GLU A 193 3.46 1.82 16.67
CA GLU A 193 4.59 1.58 17.58
C GLU A 193 5.68 0.74 16.89
N GLN A 194 6.94 0.97 17.25
CA GLN A 194 8.06 0.21 16.68
C GLN A 194 8.05 -1.25 17.17
N LEU A 195 8.34 -2.15 16.25
CA LEU A 195 8.54 -3.58 16.48
C LEU A 195 9.86 -3.84 17.19
N SER A 196 9.97 -4.98 17.87
CA SER A 196 11.22 -5.53 18.42
C SER A 196 11.14 -7.05 18.45
N GLY A 197 12.27 -7.69 18.11
CA GLY A 197 12.31 -9.09 17.69
C GLY A 197 11.77 -9.29 16.26
N THR A 198 12.09 -10.44 15.67
CA THR A 198 11.39 -10.91 14.46
C THR A 198 9.96 -11.30 14.80
N GLN A 199 9.02 -10.94 13.93
CA GLN A 199 7.60 -11.27 14.02
C GLN A 199 7.30 -12.69 13.50
N ARG A 200 8.32 -13.44 13.08
CA ARG A 200 8.20 -14.83 12.61
C ARG A 200 7.65 -15.74 13.71
N GLY A 201 6.40 -16.18 13.55
CA GLY A 201 5.71 -17.03 14.51
C GLY A 201 5.38 -16.32 15.83
N SER A 202 5.35 -14.98 15.85
CA SER A 202 5.04 -14.22 17.06
C SER A 202 3.60 -14.42 17.55
N ALA A 203 2.68 -14.76 16.63
CA ALA A 203 1.24 -14.88 16.88
C ALA A 203 0.60 -13.66 17.56
N GLN A 204 1.18 -12.47 17.30
CA GLN A 204 0.56 -11.16 17.51
C GLN A 204 -0.55 -10.92 16.50
#